data_AF-A0A3C1KBN2-F1
#
_entry.id   AF-A0A3C1KBN2-F1
#
_cell.length_a   1.000
_cell.length_b   1.000
_cell.length_c   1.000
_cell.angle_alpha   90.00
_cell.angle_beta   90.00
_cell.angle_gamma   90.00
#
_symmetry.space_group_name_H-M   'P 1'
#
loop_
_entity.id
_entity.type
_entity.pdbx_description
1 polymer ?
#
loop_
_entity_poly.entity_id
_entity_poly.type
_entity_poly.pdbx_seq_one_letter_code
_entity_poly.pdbx_strand_id
1 'polypeptide(L)' 'GLRAVRPRTPGVDPAYVAGLVDLVVERLEGTAAADRPHRTDLGPWFDVCRPACCENVRAGFKPAAAGIAP' A
#
# COMPACT_ATOMS: atom_id res chain seq x y z
N GLY A 1 25.74 22.23 -8.39
CA GLY A 1 24.32 22.13 -8.01
C GLY A 1 23.81 20.72 -8.27
N LEU A 2 22.73 20.29 -7.61
CA LEU A 2 22.13 18.97 -7.84
C LEU A 2 21.18 19.02 -9.05
N ARG A 3 21.26 18.02 -9.93
CA ARG A 3 20.37 17.88 -11.10
C ARG A 3 19.22 16.95 -10.76
N ALA A 4 18.00 17.46 -10.85
CA ALA A 4 16.77 16.69 -10.69
C ALA A 4 16.01 16.64 -12.03
N VAL A 5 15.33 15.52 -12.28
CA VAL A 5 14.48 15.32 -13.46
C VAL A 5 13.16 14.70 -13.00
N ARG A 6 12.03 15.17 -13.53
CA ARG A 6 10.70 14.63 -13.20
C ARG A 6 10.33 13.53 -14.20
N PRO A 7 10.10 12.28 -13.77
CA PRO A 7 9.56 11.25 -14.64
C PRO A 7 8.08 11.54 -14.99
N ARG A 8 7.59 10.93 -16.08
CA ARG A 8 6.18 11.02 -16.45
C ARG A 8 5.33 10.29 -15.41
N THR A 9 4.12 10.80 -15.16
CA THR A 9 3.10 10.07 -14.40
C THR A 9 2.70 8.80 -15.17
N PRO A 10 2.56 7.62 -14.53
CA PRO A 10 2.26 6.36 -15.23
C PRO A 10 0.94 6.37 -16.01
N GLY A 11 -0.07 7.09 -15.56
CA GLY A 11 -1.38 7.14 -16.23
C GLY A 11 -2.02 5.76 -16.32
N VAL A 12 -2.30 5.30 -17.54
CA VAL A 12 -2.89 3.99 -17.84
C VAL A 12 -1.87 3.03 -18.48
N ASP A 13 -0.58 3.21 -18.18
CA ASP A 13 0.45 2.28 -18.63
C ASP A 13 0.07 0.82 -18.27
N PRO A 14 0.13 -0.12 -19.24
CA PRO A 14 -0.33 -1.48 -19.01
C PRO A 14 0.38 -2.19 -17.85
N ALA A 15 1.66 -1.94 -17.63
CA ALA A 15 2.40 -2.56 -16.52
C ALA A 15 1.97 -1.98 -15.17
N TYR A 16 1.69 -0.67 -15.12
CA TYR A 16 1.14 -0.04 -13.92
C TYR A 16 -0.24 -0.59 -13.56
N VAL A 17 -1.15 -0.66 -14.54
CA VAL A 17 -2.51 -1.17 -14.33
C VAL A 17 -2.50 -2.66 -13.98
N ALA A 18 -1.69 -3.48 -14.65
CA ALA A 18 -1.55 -4.89 -14.32
C ALA A 18 -1.11 -5.09 -12.87
N GLY A 19 -0.09 -4.34 -12.40
CA GLY A 19 0.33 -4.41 -11.00
C GLY A 19 -0.76 -4.00 -10.01
N LEU A 20 -1.62 -3.03 -10.34
CA LEU A 20 -2.78 -2.70 -9.50
C LEU A 20 -3.81 -3.83 -9.46
N VAL A 21 -4.05 -4.50 -10.59
CA VAL A 21 -4.96 -5.66 -10.66
C VAL A 21 -4.41 -6.81 -9.82
N ASP A 22 -3.12 -7.11 -9.92
CA ASP A 22 -2.47 -8.16 -9.13
C ASP A 22 -2.65 -7.92 -7.62
N LEU A 23 -2.46 -6.67 -7.15
CA LEU A 23 -2.69 -6.30 -5.74
C LEU A 23 -4.15 -6.49 -5.30
N VAL A 24 -5.11 -6.22 -6.20
CA VAL A 24 -6.54 -6.43 -5.91
C VAL A 24 -6.87 -7.92 -5.84
N VAL A 25 -6.38 -8.72 -6.79
CA VAL A 25 -6.60 -10.17 -6.82
C VAL A 25 -5.97 -10.85 -5.61
N GLU A 26 -4.75 -10.47 -5.24
CA GLU A 26 -4.07 -10.97 -4.03
C GLU A 26 -4.97 -10.88 -2.79
N ARG A 27 -5.65 -9.73 -2.62
CA ARG A 27 -6.55 -9.49 -1.50
C ARG A 27 -7.92 -10.13 -1.65
N LEU A 28 -8.42 -10.25 -2.88
CA LEU A 28 -9.66 -10.95 -3.19
C LEU A 28 -9.56 -12.44 -2.83
N GLU A 29 -8.43 -13.06 -3.15
CA GLU A 29 -8.17 -14.49 -2.93
C GLU A 29 -7.71 -14.80 -1.50
N GLY A 30 -7.37 -13.78 -0.71
CA GLY A 30 -6.87 -13.97 0.65
C GLY A 30 -5.50 -14.63 0.69
N THR A 31 -4.64 -14.32 -0.29
CA THR A 31 -3.29 -14.89 -0.42
C THR A 31 -2.51 -14.71 0.87
N ALA A 32 -1.91 -15.78 1.41
CA ALA A 32 -1.15 -15.70 2.65
C ALA A 32 0.07 -14.79 2.49
N ALA A 33 0.40 -13.99 3.52
CA ALA A 33 1.47 -12.99 3.44
C ALA A 33 2.84 -13.56 3.01
N ALA A 34 3.14 -14.80 3.38
CA ALA A 34 4.38 -15.49 3.00
C ALA A 34 4.48 -15.76 1.49
N ASP A 35 3.35 -15.86 0.79
CA ASP A 35 3.27 -16.20 -0.63
C ASP A 35 3.19 -14.96 -1.53
N ARG A 36 3.13 -13.76 -0.95
CA ARG A 36 2.98 -12.50 -1.69
C ARG A 36 4.32 -12.01 -2.24
N PRO A 37 4.38 -11.63 -3.53
CA PRO A 37 5.61 -11.15 -4.13
C PRO A 37 6.07 -9.83 -3.50
N HIS A 38 7.33 -9.78 -3.05
CA HIS A 38 7.96 -8.57 -2.52
C HIS A 38 9.41 -8.50 -2.98
N ARG A 39 9.91 -7.29 -3.19
CA ARG A 39 11.27 -7.05 -3.72
C ARG A 39 12.30 -6.77 -2.62
N THR A 40 11.84 -6.51 -1.40
CA THR A 40 12.69 -6.15 -0.26
C THR A 40 12.29 -6.96 0.96
N ASP A 41 13.22 -7.15 1.88
CA ASP A 41 13.01 -7.91 3.12
C ASP A 41 11.98 -7.28 4.08
N LEU A 42 11.45 -6.09 3.75
CA LEU A 42 10.34 -5.47 4.48
C LEU A 42 9.04 -6.27 4.35
N GLY A 43 8.93 -7.12 3.33
CA GLY A 43 7.76 -7.95 3.09
C GLY A 43 6.54 -7.18 2.56
N PRO A 44 5.40 -7.87 2.40
CA PRO A 44 4.15 -7.25 1.96
C PRO A 44 3.54 -6.37 3.05
N TRP A 45 2.66 -5.46 2.64
CA TRP A 45 1.94 -4.61 3.57
C TRP A 45 0.87 -5.39 4.34
N PHE A 46 0.49 -4.92 5.53
CA PHE A 46 -0.56 -5.55 6.33
C PHE A 46 -1.95 -5.36 5.69
N ASP A 47 -2.82 -6.36 5.81
CA ASP A 47 -4.22 -6.27 5.34
C ASP A 47 -5.12 -5.49 6.29
N VAL A 48 -4.82 -5.57 7.59
CA VAL A 48 -5.60 -4.99 8.67
C VAL A 48 -4.77 -3.92 9.35
N CYS A 49 -5.24 -2.68 9.32
CA CYS A 49 -4.59 -1.62 10.07
C CYS A 49 -4.53 -1.94 11.56
N ARG A 50 -3.35 -1.68 12.12
CA ARG A 50 -3.16 -1.64 13.57
C ARG A 50 -3.96 -0.48 14.17
N PRO A 51 -4.34 -0.56 15.45
CA PRO A 51 -4.94 0.57 16.16
C PRO A 51 -4.09 1.84 16.00
N ALA A 52 -4.76 2.97 15.77
CA ALA A 52 -4.16 4.30 15.60
C ALA A 52 -3.14 4.45 14.44
N CYS A 53 -3.02 3.50 13.51
CA CYS A 53 -1.99 3.62 12.45
C CYS A 53 -2.24 4.77 11.45
N CYS A 54 -3.45 5.35 11.46
CA CYS A 54 -3.84 6.50 10.63
C CYS A 54 -3.90 7.80 11.43
N GLU A 55 -3.27 7.86 12.61
CA GLU A 55 -3.27 9.05 13.43
C GLU A 55 -2.65 10.24 12.67
N ASN A 56 -3.37 11.35 12.68
CA ASN A 56 -2.90 12.59 12.09
C ASN A 56 -2.73 13.62 13.20
N VAL A 57 -1.47 13.90 13.53
CA VAL A 57 -1.10 14.86 14.59
C VAL A 57 -1.67 16.27 14.38
N ARG A 58 -2.07 16.63 13.15
CA ARG A 58 -2.69 17.93 12.81
C ARG A 58 -4.22 17.89 12.82
N ALA A 59 -4.84 16.72 12.86
CA ALA A 59 -6.29 16.54 12.77
C ALA A 59 -6.91 15.83 13.99
N GLY A 60 -6.12 15.60 15.04
CA GLY A 60 -6.54 14.84 16.23
C GLY A 60 -6.64 13.33 15.96
N PHE A 61 -7.11 12.59 16.96
CA PHE A 61 -7.30 11.15 16.83
C PHE A 61 -8.26 10.84 15.68
N LYS A 62 -7.81 10.01 14.74
CA LYS A 62 -8.65 9.42 13.69
C LYS A 62 -8.60 7.90 13.83
N PRO A 63 -9.75 7.21 13.82
CA PRO A 63 -9.75 5.76 13.81
C PRO A 63 -8.98 5.24 12.60
N ALA A 64 -8.48 4.00 12.69
CA ALA A 64 -7.92 3.32 11.53
C ALA A 64 -8.96 3.33 10.39
N ALA A 65 -8.57 3.77 9.20
CA ALA A 65 -9.49 3.91 8.07
C ALA A 65 -10.15 2.56 7.67
N ALA A 66 -9.44 1.46 7.90
CA ALA A 66 -9.94 0.10 7.83
C ALA A 66 -9.10 -0.76 8.76
N GLY A 67 -9.68 -1.42 9.77
CA GLY A 67 -8.94 -2.32 10.65
C GLY A 67 -9.47 -2.34 12.08
N ILE A 68 -8.59 -2.67 13.04
CA ILE A 68 -8.97 -2.89 14.43
C ILE A 68 -9.28 -1.54 15.11
N ALA A 69 -10.47 -1.43 15.69
CA ALA A 69 -10.86 -0.29 16.51
C ALA A 69 -9.98 -0.23 17.79
N PRO A 70 -9.67 0.98 18.30
CA PRO A 70 -8.90 1.14 19.55
C PRO A 70 -9.59 0.51 20.76
#